data_AF-A0AA90NF97-F1
#
_entry.id   AF-A0AA90NF97-F1
#
_cell.length_a   1.000
_cell.length_b   1.000
_cell.length_c   1.000
_cell.angle_alpha   90.00
_cell.angle_beta   90.00
_cell.angle_gamma   90.00
#
_symmetry.space_group_name_H-M   'P 1'
#
loop_
_entity.id
_entity.type
_entity.pdbx_description
1 polymer ?
#
loop_
_entity_poly.entity_id
_entity_poly.type
_entity_poly.pdbx_seq_one_letter_code
_entity_poly.pdbx_strand_id
1 'polypeptide(L)' 'MASWPPLMMFKALLLQSWYKLSDLALEKQLARDLLFRRFTGLDISESVPDHSTFWRFRQKLDTL' A
#
# COMPACT_ATOMS: atom_id res chain seq x y z
N MET A 1 11.72 10.91 6.17
CA MET A 1 10.61 9.94 6.07
C MET A 1 9.75 10.37 4.91
N ALA A 2 9.69 9.60 3.82
CA ALA A 2 8.79 9.93 2.72
C ALA A 2 7.34 9.85 3.23
N SER A 3 6.58 10.93 3.07
CA SER A 3 5.16 10.96 3.43
C SER A 3 4.39 10.37 2.25
N TRP A 4 3.87 9.15 2.38
CA TRP A 4 3.08 8.52 1.33
C TRP A 4 1.71 9.22 1.18
N PRO A 5 1.24 9.48 -0.06
CA PRO A 5 -0.08 10.08 -0.27
C PRO A 5 -1.19 9.22 0.36
N PRO A 6 -2.09 9.79 1.19
CA PRO A 6 -3.14 9.02 1.87
C PRO A 6 -4.06 8.25 0.90
N LEU A 7 -4.33 8.80 -0.27
CA LEU A 7 -5.14 8.13 -1.30
C LEU A 7 -4.46 6.88 -1.85
N MET A 8 -3.15 6.93 -2.08
CA MET A 8 -2.36 5.78 -2.52
C MET A 8 -2.43 4.67 -1.46
N MET A 9 -2.21 5.04 -0.20
CA MET A 9 -2.25 4.10 0.93
C MET A 9 -3.64 3.47 1.11
N PHE A 10 -4.70 4.26 0.97
CA PHE A 10 -6.08 3.76 1.03
C PHE A 10 -6.37 2.76 -0.09
N LYS A 11 -5.96 3.06 -1.34
CA LYS A 11 -6.09 2.11 -2.46
C LYS A 11 -5.30 0.82 -2.24
N ALA A 12 -4.12 0.90 -1.61
CA ALA A 12 -3.34 -0.28 -1.25
C ALA A 12 -4.09 -1.17 -0.24
N LEU A 13 -4.78 -0.57 0.75
CA LEU A 13 -5.62 -1.33 1.69
C LEU A 13 -6.86 -1.96 1.01
N LEU A 14 -7.42 -1.34 -0.03
CA LEU A 14 -8.49 -1.97 -0.83
C LEU A 14 -7.98 -3.24 -1.53
N LEU A 15 -6.82 -3.15 -2.19
CA LEU A 15 -6.17 -4.32 -2.80
C LEU A 15 -5.87 -5.40 -1.76
N GLN A 16 -5.40 -4.98 -0.57
CA GLN A 16 -5.17 -5.91 0.52
C GLN A 16 -6.44 -6.67 0.91
N SER A 17 -7.57 -5.98 1.04
CA SER A 17 -8.86 -6.58 1.40
C SER A 17 -9.38 -7.51 0.31
N TRP A 18 -9.39 -7.07 -0.95
CA TRP A 18 -9.93 -7.83 -2.08
C TRP A 18 -9.14 -9.12 -2.36
N TYR A 19 -7.82 -9.05 -2.25
CA TYR A 19 -6.93 -10.18 -2.50
C TYR A 19 -6.52 -10.94 -1.22
N LYS A 20 -7.09 -10.57 -0.06
CA LYS A 20 -6.82 -11.18 1.25
C LYS A 20 -5.32 -11.25 1.59
N LEU A 21 -4.59 -10.16 1.34
CA LEU A 21 -3.14 -10.09 1.49
C LEU A 21 -2.74 -9.72 2.93
N SER A 22 -1.63 -10.26 3.41
CA SER A 22 -0.92 -9.70 4.58
C SER A 22 -0.18 -8.41 4.18
N ASP A 23 0.25 -7.60 5.15
CA ASP A 23 1.00 -6.36 4.86
C ASP A 23 2.29 -6.65 4.06
N LEU A 24 2.99 -7.73 4.40
CA LEU A 24 4.18 -8.18 3.68
C LEU A 24 3.84 -8.67 2.25
N ALA A 25 2.70 -9.33 2.08
CA ALA A 25 2.27 -9.77 0.75
C ALA A 25 1.85 -8.58 -0.12
N LEU A 26 1.20 -7.56 0.46
CA LEU A 26 0.87 -6.31 -0.21
C LEU A 26 2.13 -5.56 -0.65
N GLU A 27 3.11 -5.41 0.24
CA GLU A 27 4.43 -4.81 -0.06
C GLU A 27 5.08 -5.52 -1.26
N LYS A 28 5.14 -6.86 -1.23
CA LYS A 28 5.71 -7.66 -2.33
C LYS A 28 4.94 -7.51 -3.64
N GLN A 29 3.61 -7.42 -3.58
CA GLN A 29 2.79 -7.27 -4.77
C GLN A 29 2.95 -5.88 -5.38
N LEU A 30 2.98 -4.82 -4.57
CA LEU A 30 3.29 -3.47 -5.06
C LEU A 30 4.70 -3.41 -5.66
N ALA A 31 5.66 -4.17 -5.12
CA ALA A 31 7.01 -4.20 -5.66
C ALA A 31 7.08 -4.84 -7.06
N ARG A 32 6.23 -5.82 -7.37
CA ARG A 32 6.38 -6.72 -8.54
C ARG A 32 5.27 -6.61 -9.59
N ASP A 33 4.06 -6.21 -9.22
CA ASP A 33 2.90 -6.22 -10.10
C ASP A 33 2.57 -4.80 -10.58
N LEU A 34 2.72 -4.60 -11.89
CA LEU A 34 2.46 -3.33 -12.56
C LEU A 34 0.99 -2.91 -12.50
N LEU A 35 0.05 -3.85 -12.41
CA LEU A 35 -1.37 -3.52 -12.26
C LEU A 35 -1.65 -2.97 -10.86
N PHE A 36 -1.01 -3.53 -9.83
CA PHE A 36 -1.09 -3.03 -8.46
C PHE A 36 -0.50 -1.62 -8.35
N ARG A 37 0.67 -1.40 -8.97
CA ARG A 37 1.29 -0.07 -9.06
C ARG A 37 0.40 0.93 -9.79
N ARG A 38 -0.10 0.56 -10.98
CA ARG A 38 -0.99 1.42 -11.77
C ARG A 38 -2.26 1.79 -11.02
N PHE A 39 -2.86 0.85 -10.30
CA PHE A 39 -4.07 1.12 -9.51
C PHE A 39 -3.80 2.11 -8.37
N THR A 40 -2.72 1.86 -7.61
CA THR A 40 -2.33 2.71 -6.47
C THR A 40 -1.74 4.05 -6.90
N GLY A 41 -1.33 4.19 -8.16
CA GLY A 41 -0.71 5.38 -8.72
C GLY A 41 0.78 5.48 -8.41
N LEU A 42 1.43 4.37 -8.08
CA LEU A 42 2.88 4.28 -7.93
C LEU A 42 3.55 4.22 -9.30
N ASP A 43 4.60 5.02 -9.48
CA ASP A 43 5.47 4.88 -10.64
C ASP A 43 6.33 3.61 -10.54
N ILE A 44 6.87 3.13 -11.65
CA ILE A 44 7.78 1.96 -11.69
C ILE A 44 9.11 2.27 -11.00
N SER A 45 9.58 3.52 -11.10
CA SER A 45 10.84 3.99 -10.51
C SER A 45 10.75 4.28 -9.01
N GLU A 46 9.54 4.43 -8.48
CA GLU A 46 9.31 4.70 -7.06
C GLU A 46 9.49 3.44 -6.21
N SER A 47 9.97 3.65 -4.98
CA SER A 47 9.95 2.64 -3.94
C SER A 47 8.51 2.32 -3.51
N VAL A 48 8.33 1.26 -2.72
CA VAL A 48 7.03 0.91 -2.15
C VAL A 48 7.03 1.15 -0.64
N PRO A 49 5.88 1.44 -0.02
CA PRO A 49 5.78 1.47 1.43
C PRO A 49 6.12 0.11 2.02
N ASP A 50 6.84 0.09 3.13
CA ASP A 50 7.08 -1.15 3.88
C ASP A 50 5.79 -1.64 4.56
N HIS A 51 5.75 -2.93 4.91
CA HIS A 51 4.65 -3.55 5.63
C HIS A 51 4.26 -2.79 6.92
N SER A 52 5.24 -2.23 7.63
CA SER A 52 5.02 -1.47 8.87
C SER A 52 4.25 -0.16 8.63
N THR A 53 4.42 0.43 7.45
CA THR A 53 3.77 1.66 7.03
C THR A 53 2.28 1.43 6.77
N PHE A 54 1.92 0.29 6.16
CA PHE A 54 0.52 -0.11 5.97
C PHE A 54 -0.18 -0.35 7.31
N TRP A 55 0.48 -1.02 8.25
CA TRP A 55 -0.06 -1.24 9.59
C TRP A 55 -0.33 0.10 10.32
N ARG A 56 0.66 1.00 10.35
CA ARG A 56 0.52 2.33 10.98
C ARG A 56 -0.59 3.16 10.34
N PHE A 57 -0.72 3.11 9.02
CA PHE A 57 -1.77 3.83 8.32
C PHE A 57 -3.17 3.28 8.67
N ARG A 58 -3.32 1.97 8.81
CA ARG A 58 -4.57 1.36 9.24
C ARG A 58 -4.96 1.75 10.64
N GLN A 59 -4.01 1.70 11.59
CA GLN A 59 -4.25 2.13 12.96
C GLN A 59 -4.70 3.60 13.05
N LYS A 60 -4.17 4.46 12.18
CA LYS A 60 -4.64 5.85 12.07
C LYS A 60 -6.08 5.95 11.60
N LEU A 61 -6.52 5.11 10.65
CA LEU A 61 -7.91 5.08 10.19
C LEU A 61 -8.87 4.58 11.27
N ASP A 62 -8.46 3.59 12.07
CA ASP A 62 -9.27 3.06 13.18
C ASP A 62 -9.47 4.08 14.31
N THR A 63 -8.58 5.09 14.40
CA THR A 63 -8.62 6.14 15.43
C THR A 63 -9.33 7.41 14.95
N LEU A 64 -9.76 7.48 13.68
CA LEU A 64 -10.59 8.56 13.13
C LEU A 64 -12.07 8.29 13.40
#